data_AF-A0A834YIQ9-F1
#
_entry.id   AF-A0A834YIQ9-F1
#
_cell.length_a   1.000
_cell.length_b   1.000
_cell.length_c   1.000
_cell.angle_alpha   90.00
_cell.angle_beta   90.00
_cell.angle_gamma   90.00
#
_symmetry.space_group_name_H-M   'P 1'
#
loop_
_entity.id
_entity.type
_entity.pdbx_description
1 polymer ?
#
loop_
_entity_poly.entity_id
_entity_poly.type
_entity_poly.pdbx_seq_one_letter_code
_entity_poly.pdbx_strand_id
1 'polypeptide(L)'
;MESCDCIDTQWPADEILVKYQYISDFFIALAYFSIPLELVYFVQKSAFFPYRWVLMQFGAFIVLCGATHLINLWTFTMHSKTLAVVMTVAKISTAVVSCATALMLVHIIPDLLSVKTRELFLKNKAEELDREMVLIRIQEETGRHVRMLTHEIRSTLDRHTILKTTLVELHRTLGLEECALWMPSRTGQNLQLSHTLHHQTHVGSTVLINSPIVNKVFNSIEAIRIPHTCSLARIRPLAGRYVPPEVVAIRVPLLHLSDFKVNEWPELSTKSYAVMVLMLPMDSARKWHDHELELIEVVADQVL
;
A
#
# COMPACT_ATOMS: atom_id res chain seq x y z
N MET A 1 -84.07 16.65 -75.72
CA MET A 1 -83.65 15.24 -75.66
C MET A 1 -82.20 15.24 -76.07
N GLU A 2 -81.31 15.30 -75.08
CA GLU A 2 -79.92 14.85 -75.17
C GLU A 2 -79.39 14.71 -73.75
N SER A 3 -78.58 13.68 -73.59
CA SER A 3 -78.34 12.91 -72.38
C SER A 3 -77.30 13.57 -71.46
N CYS A 4 -77.53 13.56 -70.16
CA CYS A 4 -76.47 13.62 -69.15
C CYS A 4 -76.69 12.47 -68.17
N ASP A 5 -76.25 11.29 -68.61
CA ASP A 5 -76.16 10.08 -67.80
C ASP A 5 -74.88 10.18 -66.96
N CYS A 6 -75.00 10.71 -65.75
CA CYS A 6 -73.95 10.64 -64.74
C CYS A 6 -74.01 9.24 -64.11
N ILE A 7 -73.39 8.27 -64.79
CA ILE A 7 -73.06 6.97 -64.20
C ILE A 7 -71.98 7.23 -63.14
N ASP A 8 -72.41 7.44 -61.91
CA ASP A 8 -71.56 7.42 -60.73
C ASP A 8 -70.98 6.01 -60.61
N THR A 9 -69.71 5.86 -61.00
CA THR A 9 -68.99 4.61 -60.89
C THR A 9 -68.61 4.45 -59.42
N GLN A 10 -69.40 3.70 -58.65
CA GLN A 10 -69.01 3.22 -57.33
C GLN A 10 -67.86 2.21 -57.51
N TRP A 11 -66.61 2.62 -57.25
CA TRP A 11 -65.43 1.79 -57.51
C TRP A 11 -65.28 0.68 -56.44
N PRO A 12 -65.00 -0.59 -56.81
CA PRO A 12 -64.74 -1.69 -55.85
C PRO A 12 -63.47 -1.50 -55.00
N ALA A 13 -62.65 -0.50 -55.33
CA ALA A 13 -61.48 -0.13 -54.55
C ALA A 13 -61.85 0.41 -53.15
N ASP A 14 -63.00 1.08 -53.02
CA ASP A 14 -63.39 1.74 -51.78
C ASP A 14 -63.75 0.72 -50.69
N GLU A 15 -64.41 -0.39 -51.06
CA GLU A 15 -64.75 -1.47 -50.12
C GLU A 15 -63.50 -2.21 -49.61
N ILE A 16 -62.54 -2.43 -50.50
CA ILE A 16 -61.28 -3.11 -50.16
C ILE A 16 -60.47 -2.24 -49.20
N LEU A 17 -60.35 -0.94 -49.46
CA LEU A 17 -59.65 0.02 -48.60
C LEU A 17 -60.28 0.11 -47.20
N VAL A 18 -61.61 0.22 -47.12
CA VAL A 18 -62.33 0.25 -45.83
C VAL A 18 -62.12 -1.04 -45.05
N LYS A 19 -62.13 -2.20 -45.71
CA LYS A 19 -61.87 -3.49 -45.07
C LYS A 19 -60.45 -3.60 -44.51
N TYR A 20 -59.45 -3.14 -45.25
CA TYR A 20 -58.06 -3.10 -44.76
C TYR A 20 -57.90 -2.13 -43.59
N GLN A 21 -58.56 -0.97 -43.63
CA GLN A 21 -58.53 0.00 -42.54
C GLN A 21 -59.17 -0.57 -41.27
N TYR A 22 -60.32 -1.24 -41.39
CA TYR A 22 -60.99 -1.92 -40.29
C TYR A 22 -60.11 -3.00 -39.65
N ILE A 23 -59.53 -3.88 -40.46
CA ILE A 23 -58.65 -4.95 -39.98
C ILE A 23 -57.41 -4.35 -39.30
N SER A 24 -56.83 -3.30 -39.87
CA SER A 24 -55.66 -2.62 -39.31
C SER A 24 -55.98 -1.96 -37.97
N ASP A 25 -57.06 -1.19 -37.87
CA ASP A 25 -57.49 -0.53 -36.63
C ASP A 25 -57.77 -1.55 -35.51
N PHE A 26 -58.33 -2.72 -35.85
CA PHE A 26 -58.53 -3.81 -34.88
C PHE A 26 -57.21 -4.35 -34.32
N PHE A 27 -56.25 -4.69 -35.19
CA PHE A 27 -54.96 -5.22 -34.73
C PHE A 27 -54.11 -4.16 -34.02
N ILE A 28 -54.17 -2.89 -34.43
CA ILE A 28 -53.50 -1.79 -33.75
C ILE A 28 -54.08 -1.60 -32.35
N ALA A 29 -55.40 -1.57 -32.21
CA ALA A 29 -56.05 -1.47 -30.90
C ALA A 29 -55.64 -2.64 -29.99
N LEU A 30 -55.70 -3.88 -30.49
CA LEU A 30 -55.28 -5.06 -29.73
C LEU A 30 -53.82 -4.96 -29.24
N ALA A 31 -52.90 -4.58 -30.13
CA ALA A 31 -51.50 -4.40 -29.78
C ALA A 31 -51.31 -3.29 -28.73
N TYR A 32 -52.02 -2.18 -28.87
CA TYR A 32 -51.92 -1.03 -27.95
C TYR A 32 -52.53 -1.31 -26.58
N PHE A 33 -53.45 -2.27 -26.44
CA PHE A 33 -53.87 -2.76 -25.12
C PHE A 33 -52.95 -3.86 -24.56
N SER A 34 -52.26 -4.64 -25.41
CA SER A 34 -51.32 -5.70 -24.98
C SER A 34 -50.01 -5.14 -24.44
N ILE A 35 -49.38 -4.19 -25.14
CA ILE A 35 -48.05 -3.64 -24.78
C ILE A 35 -48.03 -3.07 -23.34
N PRO A 36 -49.02 -2.28 -22.89
CA PRO A 36 -49.07 -1.78 -21.51
C PRO A 36 -49.18 -2.90 -20.46
N LEU A 37 -49.88 -4.00 -20.75
CA LEU A 37 -49.98 -5.14 -19.82
C LEU A 37 -48.61 -5.81 -19.62
N GLU A 38 -47.86 -6.00 -20.71
CA GLU A 38 -46.50 -6.55 -20.68
C GLU A 38 -45.54 -5.63 -19.92
N LEU A 39 -45.65 -4.31 -20.14
CA LEU A 39 -44.86 -3.31 -19.39
C LEU A 39 -45.17 -3.34 -17.90
N VAL A 40 -46.44 -3.44 -17.50
CA VAL A 40 -46.83 -3.55 -16.09
C VAL A 40 -46.25 -4.81 -15.45
N TYR A 41 -46.34 -5.96 -16.14
CA TYR A 41 -45.74 -7.22 -15.68
C TYR A 41 -44.22 -7.08 -15.46
N PHE A 42 -43.50 -6.49 -16.43
CA PHE A 42 -42.06 -6.26 -16.32
C PHE A 42 -41.70 -5.38 -15.12
N VAL A 43 -42.45 -4.29 -14.88
CA VAL A 43 -42.21 -3.34 -13.77
C VAL A 43 -42.56 -3.94 -12.41
N GLN A 44 -43.51 -4.86 -12.34
CA GLN A 44 -43.80 -5.60 -11.11
C GLN A 44 -42.68 -6.59 -10.77
N LYS A 45 -42.03 -7.18 -11.79
CA LYS A 45 -40.94 -8.14 -11.59
C LYS A 45 -39.58 -7.46 -11.34
N SER A 46 -39.36 -6.28 -11.91
CA SER A 46 -38.14 -5.50 -11.73
C SER A 46 -38.17 -4.69 -10.43
N ALA A 47 -37.39 -5.12 -9.43
CA ALA A 47 -37.41 -4.55 -8.08
C ALA A 47 -36.88 -3.11 -7.96
N PHE A 48 -36.17 -2.59 -8.96
CA PHE A 48 -35.45 -1.31 -8.88
C PHE A 48 -35.55 -0.46 -10.17
N PHE A 49 -36.78 -0.12 -10.59
CA PHE A 49 -36.95 0.86 -11.66
C PHE A 49 -37.29 2.26 -11.08
N PRO A 50 -36.35 3.24 -11.08
CA PRO A 50 -36.55 4.54 -10.43
C PRO A 50 -37.60 5.43 -11.13
N TYR A 51 -37.96 5.15 -12.38
CA TYR A 51 -38.86 5.99 -13.18
C TYR A 51 -40.23 5.34 -13.45
N ARG A 52 -40.87 4.74 -12.43
CA ARG A 52 -42.18 4.07 -12.57
C ARG A 52 -43.27 4.99 -13.12
N TRP A 53 -43.24 6.28 -12.76
CA TRP A 53 -44.19 7.29 -13.26
C TRP A 53 -44.13 7.49 -14.77
N VAL A 54 -42.95 7.38 -15.37
CA VAL A 54 -42.72 7.55 -16.81
C VAL A 54 -43.32 6.38 -17.58
N LEU A 55 -43.18 5.17 -17.05
CA LEU A 55 -43.84 3.98 -17.58
C LEU A 55 -45.37 4.07 -17.48
N MET A 56 -45.90 4.62 -16.40
CA MET A 56 -47.35 4.86 -16.29
C MET A 56 -47.84 5.89 -17.32
N GLN A 57 -47.09 6.98 -17.54
CA GLN A 57 -47.41 7.97 -18.58
C GLN A 57 -47.31 7.38 -20.00
N PHE A 58 -46.26 6.61 -20.28
CA PHE A 58 -46.08 5.92 -21.56
C PHE A 58 -47.17 4.87 -21.80
N GLY A 59 -47.53 4.09 -20.78
CA GLY A 59 -48.64 3.15 -20.84
C GLY A 59 -49.97 3.87 -21.08
N ALA A 60 -50.25 4.96 -20.36
CA ALA A 60 -51.45 5.76 -20.56
C ALA A 60 -51.51 6.36 -21.98
N PHE A 61 -50.39 6.84 -22.52
CA PHE A 61 -50.29 7.33 -23.89
C PHE A 61 -50.66 6.25 -24.91
N ILE A 62 -50.10 5.04 -24.79
CA ILE A 62 -50.38 3.91 -25.69
C ILE A 62 -51.86 3.50 -25.60
N VAL A 63 -52.42 3.41 -24.38
CA VAL A 63 -53.83 3.07 -24.19
C VAL A 63 -54.76 4.11 -24.81
N LEU A 64 -54.49 5.40 -24.62
CA LEU A 64 -55.29 6.48 -25.21
C LEU A 64 -55.22 6.47 -26.74
N CYS A 65 -54.05 6.22 -27.32
CA CYS A 65 -53.91 5.99 -28.76
C CYS A 65 -54.74 4.76 -29.20
N GLY A 66 -54.69 3.66 -28.46
CA GLY A 66 -55.43 2.43 -28.77
C GLY A 66 -56.94 2.63 -28.71
N ALA A 67 -57.40 3.42 -27.73
CA ALA A 67 -58.79 3.82 -27.61
C ALA A 67 -59.27 4.59 -28.85
N THR A 68 -58.44 5.47 -29.46
CA THR A 68 -58.84 6.17 -30.69
C THR A 68 -59.01 5.23 -31.88
N HIS A 69 -58.20 4.18 -32.02
CA HIS A 69 -58.38 3.15 -33.05
C HIS A 69 -59.63 2.28 -32.79
N LEU A 70 -59.90 1.95 -31.53
CA LEU A 70 -61.12 1.22 -31.15
C LEU A 70 -62.39 2.04 -31.42
N ILE A 71 -62.36 3.35 -31.14
CA ILE A 71 -63.46 4.27 -31.43
C ILE A 71 -63.66 4.42 -32.94
N ASN A 72 -62.58 4.47 -33.74
CA ASN A 72 -62.68 4.47 -35.21
C ASN A 72 -63.37 3.20 -35.71
N LEU A 73 -63.00 2.02 -35.20
CA LEU A 73 -63.63 0.74 -35.53
C LEU A 73 -65.15 0.76 -35.27
N TRP A 74 -65.57 1.33 -34.14
CA TRP A 74 -66.98 1.47 -33.77
C TRP A 74 -67.71 2.54 -34.60
N THR A 75 -67.00 3.57 -35.04
CA THR A 75 -67.58 4.68 -35.85
C THR A 75 -67.97 4.21 -37.24
N PHE A 76 -67.32 3.16 -37.79
CA PHE A 76 -67.71 2.52 -39.04
C PHE A 76 -69.09 1.83 -38.98
N THR A 77 -69.54 1.39 -37.80
CA THR A 77 -70.82 0.67 -37.66
C THR A 77 -71.97 1.56 -37.18
N MET A 78 -71.69 2.66 -36.46
CA MET A 78 -72.71 3.55 -35.91
C MET A 78 -72.28 5.02 -35.99
N HIS A 79 -73.07 5.86 -36.67
CA HIS A 79 -72.84 7.32 -36.69
C HIS A 79 -73.73 8.02 -35.65
N SER A 80 -73.14 8.37 -34.51
CA SER A 80 -73.81 9.12 -33.43
C SER A 80 -72.98 10.32 -32.99
N LYS A 81 -73.63 11.45 -32.69
CA LYS A 81 -72.98 12.67 -32.16
C LYS A 81 -72.19 12.38 -30.87
N THR A 82 -72.62 11.41 -30.08
CA THR A 82 -71.91 10.99 -28.86
C THR A 82 -70.51 10.42 -29.16
N LEU A 83 -70.36 9.63 -30.23
CA LEU A 83 -69.06 9.05 -30.61
C LEU A 83 -68.07 10.12 -31.08
N ALA A 84 -68.55 11.15 -31.80
CA ALA A 84 -67.73 12.27 -32.22
C ALA A 84 -67.18 13.07 -31.02
N VAL A 85 -67.99 13.27 -29.97
CA VAL A 85 -67.55 13.91 -28.71
C VAL A 85 -66.50 13.05 -28.00
N VAL A 86 -66.75 11.74 -27.85
CA VAL A 86 -65.80 10.80 -27.21
C VAL A 86 -64.47 10.75 -27.97
N MET A 87 -64.51 10.71 -29.30
CA MET A 87 -63.29 10.74 -30.14
C MET A 87 -62.51 12.04 -29.95
N THR A 88 -63.20 13.18 -29.86
CA THR A 88 -62.57 14.48 -29.66
C THR A 88 -61.90 14.56 -28.29
N VAL A 89 -62.58 14.09 -27.23
CA VAL A 89 -62.01 14.03 -25.88
C VAL A 89 -60.81 13.09 -25.84
N ALA A 90 -60.89 11.91 -26.46
CA ALA A 90 -59.78 10.97 -26.56
C ALA A 90 -58.56 11.62 -27.24
N LYS A 91 -58.74 12.25 -28.41
CA LYS A 91 -57.65 12.95 -29.12
C LYS A 91 -57.01 14.06 -28.29
N ILE A 92 -57.80 14.89 -27.61
CA ILE A 92 -57.30 15.97 -26.75
C ILE A 92 -56.50 15.36 -25.58
N SER A 93 -57.03 14.33 -24.92
CA SER A 93 -56.32 13.66 -23.83
C SER A 93 -55.00 13.04 -24.28
N THR A 94 -54.97 12.39 -25.45
CA THR A 94 -53.75 11.85 -26.05
C THR A 94 -52.73 12.94 -26.33
N ALA A 95 -53.16 14.08 -26.88
CA ALA A 95 -52.26 15.21 -27.17
C ALA A 95 -51.63 15.78 -25.89
N VAL A 96 -52.43 15.93 -24.82
CA VAL A 96 -51.94 16.41 -23.52
C VAL A 96 -50.93 15.44 -22.92
N VAL A 97 -51.26 14.14 -22.87
CA VAL A 97 -50.37 13.12 -22.32
C VAL A 97 -49.09 12.97 -23.16
N SER A 98 -49.19 13.06 -24.48
CA SER A 98 -48.04 13.02 -25.39
C SER A 98 -47.08 14.18 -25.15
N CYS A 99 -47.61 15.41 -25.04
CA CYS A 99 -46.81 16.60 -24.75
C CYS A 99 -46.12 16.50 -23.38
N ALA A 100 -46.86 16.08 -22.35
CA ALA A 100 -46.29 15.87 -21.01
C ALA A 100 -45.16 14.82 -21.01
N THR A 101 -45.35 13.71 -21.73
CA THR A 101 -44.35 12.64 -21.85
C THR A 101 -43.09 13.15 -22.58
N ALA A 102 -43.25 13.93 -23.64
CA ALA A 102 -42.13 14.50 -24.40
C ALA A 102 -41.27 15.45 -23.53
N LEU A 103 -41.89 16.32 -22.73
CA LEU A 103 -41.19 17.25 -21.83
C LEU A 103 -40.43 16.51 -20.71
N MET A 104 -41.02 15.45 -20.17
CA MET A 104 -40.37 14.62 -19.15
C MET A 104 -39.15 13.89 -19.72
N LEU A 105 -39.27 13.34 -20.93
CA LEU A 105 -38.19 12.57 -21.56
C LEU A 105 -36.92 13.40 -21.76
N VAL A 106 -37.03 14.70 -22.04
CA VAL A 106 -35.89 15.63 -22.13
C VAL A 106 -35.07 15.68 -20.84
N HIS A 107 -35.70 15.53 -19.67
CA HIS A 107 -35.02 15.53 -18.37
C HIS A 107 -34.51 14.15 -17.97
N ILE A 108 -35.23 13.08 -18.33
CA ILE A 108 -34.88 11.71 -17.91
C ILE A 108 -33.72 11.13 -18.73
N ILE A 109 -33.62 11.45 -20.03
CA ILE A 109 -32.53 10.99 -20.90
C ILE A 109 -31.14 11.36 -20.31
N PRO A 110 -30.84 12.64 -19.98
CA PRO A 110 -29.53 12.98 -19.43
C PRO A 110 -29.29 12.31 -18.07
N ASP A 111 -30.30 12.17 -17.22
CA ASP A 111 -30.17 11.47 -15.93
C ASP A 111 -29.80 10.00 -16.10
N LEU A 112 -30.46 9.28 -17.01
CA LEU A 112 -30.13 7.88 -17.32
C LEU A 112 -28.70 7.72 -17.85
N LEU A 113 -28.27 8.64 -18.71
CA LEU A 113 -26.91 8.64 -19.25
C LEU A 113 -25.86 8.98 -18.17
N SER A 114 -26.20 9.87 -17.22
CA SER A 114 -25.33 10.24 -16.09
C SER A 114 -25.06 9.08 -15.14
N VAL A 115 -26.07 8.23 -14.88
CA VAL A 115 -25.91 7.05 -14.00
C VAL A 115 -24.98 6.03 -14.64
N LYS A 116 -25.19 5.71 -15.93
CA LYS A 116 -24.34 4.76 -16.67
C LYS A 116 -22.89 5.23 -16.79
N THR A 117 -22.68 6.53 -16.99
CA THR A 117 -21.33 7.12 -17.02
C THR A 117 -20.68 7.10 -15.63
N ARG A 118 -21.44 7.37 -14.56
CA ARG A 118 -20.94 7.26 -13.18
C ARG A 118 -20.54 5.83 -12.81
N GLU A 119 -21.35 4.85 -13.20
CA GLU A 119 -21.03 3.43 -12.99
C GLU A 119 -19.73 3.03 -13.71
N LEU A 120 -19.59 3.43 -14.97
CA LEU A 120 -18.37 3.17 -15.74
C LEU A 120 -17.15 3.86 -15.12
N PHE A 121 -17.29 5.11 -14.67
CA PHE A 121 -16.22 5.85 -14.00
C PHE A 121 -15.79 5.18 -12.69
N LEU A 122 -16.75 4.74 -11.88
CA LEU A 122 -16.47 4.02 -10.63
C LEU A 122 -15.76 2.69 -10.89
N LYS A 123 -16.17 1.96 -11.92
CA LYS A 123 -15.51 0.71 -12.31
C LYS A 123 -14.07 0.95 -12.76
N ASN A 124 -13.83 1.93 -13.62
CA ASN A 124 -12.48 2.29 -14.05
C ASN A 124 -11.60 2.74 -12.88
N LYS A 125 -12.15 3.54 -11.95
CA LYS A 125 -11.46 3.96 -10.72
C LYS A 125 -11.09 2.78 -9.83
N ALA A 126 -11.99 1.79 -9.70
CA ALA A 126 -11.73 0.59 -8.92
C ALA A 126 -10.61 -0.27 -9.54
N GLU A 127 -10.63 -0.44 -10.87
CA GLU A 127 -9.57 -1.15 -11.60
C GLU A 127 -8.21 -0.45 -11.48
N GLU A 128 -8.18 0.89 -11.50
CA GLU A 128 -6.93 1.65 -11.29
C GLU A 128 -6.38 1.47 -9.87
N LEU A 129 -7.25 1.55 -8.86
CA LEU A 129 -6.86 1.33 -7.45
C LEU A 129 -6.31 -0.08 -7.23
N ASP A 130 -6.89 -1.10 -7.87
CA ASP A 130 -6.43 -2.48 -7.77
C ASP A 130 -5.00 -2.64 -8.35
N ARG A 131 -4.71 -1.97 -9.47
CA ARG A 131 -3.35 -1.95 -10.06
C ARG A 131 -2.34 -1.27 -9.14
N GLU A 132 -2.69 -0.12 -8.57
CA GLU A 132 -1.81 0.58 -7.62
C GLU A 132 -1.55 -0.27 -6.39
N MET A 133 -2.57 -0.96 -5.86
CA MET A 133 -2.44 -1.84 -4.70
C MET A 133 -1.49 -3.01 -4.97
N VAL A 134 -1.55 -3.61 -6.16
CA VAL A 134 -0.62 -4.67 -6.58
C VAL A 134 0.82 -4.17 -6.61
N LEU A 135 1.07 -2.97 -7.16
CA LEU A 135 2.41 -2.38 -7.19
C LEU A 135 2.97 -2.12 -5.78
N ILE A 136 2.15 -1.58 -4.87
CA ILE A 136 2.54 -1.33 -3.48
C ILE A 136 2.87 -2.65 -2.77
N ARG A 137 2.06 -3.70 -2.97
CA ARG A 137 2.31 -5.02 -2.38
C ARG A 137 3.64 -5.62 -2.86
N ILE A 138 3.94 -5.52 -4.16
CA ILE A 138 5.22 -5.97 -4.71
C ILE A 138 6.40 -5.19 -4.11
N GLN A 139 6.26 -3.87 -3.94
CA GLN A 139 7.29 -3.06 -3.26
C GLN A 139 7.47 -3.45 -1.80
N GLU A 140 6.39 -3.72 -1.07
CA GLU A 140 6.45 -4.13 0.34
C GLU A 140 7.11 -5.51 0.50
N GLU A 141 6.76 -6.48 -0.36
CA GLU A 141 7.39 -7.81 -0.39
C GLU A 141 8.89 -7.71 -0.72
N THR A 142 9.24 -6.91 -1.74
CA THR A 142 10.64 -6.64 -2.10
C THR A 142 11.39 -6.00 -0.93
N GLY A 143 10.80 -5.02 -0.27
CA GLY A 143 11.37 -4.37 0.92
C GLY A 143 11.56 -5.33 2.10
N ARG A 144 10.62 -6.24 2.33
CA ARG A 144 10.75 -7.31 3.34
C ARG A 144 11.89 -8.27 3.01
N HIS A 145 12.00 -8.72 1.76
CA HIS A 145 13.11 -9.58 1.34
C HIS A 145 14.47 -8.90 1.50
N VAL A 146 14.60 -7.64 1.08
CA VAL A 146 15.85 -6.88 1.27
C VAL A 146 16.21 -6.75 2.75
N ARG A 147 15.23 -6.45 3.62
CA ARG A 147 15.46 -6.37 5.07
C ARG A 147 15.88 -7.73 5.65
N MET A 148 15.24 -8.82 5.23
CA MET A 148 15.62 -10.17 5.64
C MET A 148 17.05 -10.52 5.20
N LEU A 149 17.41 -10.30 3.94
CA LEU A 149 18.78 -10.54 3.45
C LEU A 149 19.80 -9.67 4.17
N THR A 150 19.50 -8.40 4.39
CA THR A 150 20.41 -7.48 5.11
C THR A 150 20.61 -7.92 6.56
N HIS A 151 19.54 -8.40 7.20
CA HIS A 151 19.60 -8.97 8.54
C HIS A 151 20.43 -10.25 8.55
N GLU A 152 20.20 -11.17 7.62
CA GLU A 152 20.94 -12.44 7.51
C GLU A 152 22.43 -12.20 7.23
N ILE A 153 22.79 -11.25 6.37
CA ILE A 153 24.18 -10.86 6.13
C ILE A 153 24.80 -10.29 7.42
N ARG A 154 24.09 -9.44 8.15
CA ARG A 154 24.57 -8.89 9.43
C ARG A 154 24.69 -9.96 10.52
N SER A 155 23.78 -10.95 10.57
CA SER A 155 23.82 -12.03 11.54
C SER A 155 24.87 -13.09 11.20
N THR A 156 25.20 -13.27 9.92
CA THR A 156 26.28 -14.17 9.45
C THR A 156 27.67 -13.53 9.54
N LEU A 157 27.76 -12.21 9.63
CA LEU A 157 28.98 -11.51 10.05
C LEU A 157 29.22 -11.81 11.54
N ASP A 158 30.01 -12.87 11.80
CA ASP A 158 30.44 -13.26 13.13
C ASP A 158 31.02 -12.04 13.88
N ARG A 159 30.61 -11.86 15.15
CA ARG A 159 31.10 -10.80 16.06
C ARG A 159 32.63 -10.75 16.07
N HIS A 160 33.28 -11.90 15.96
CA HIS A 160 34.74 -11.98 15.83
C HIS A 160 35.29 -11.29 14.59
N THR A 161 34.56 -11.30 13.47
CA THR A 161 34.95 -10.63 12.22
C THR A 161 34.83 -9.12 12.34
N ILE A 162 33.74 -8.61 12.94
CA ILE A 162 33.55 -7.16 13.14
C ILE A 162 34.62 -6.61 14.10
N LEU A 163 34.84 -7.29 15.22
CA LEU A 163 35.87 -6.95 16.20
C LEU A 163 37.28 -6.97 15.62
N LYS A 164 37.60 -8.01 14.85
CA LYS A 164 38.93 -8.14 14.26
C LYS A 164 39.17 -7.06 13.19
N THR A 165 38.18 -6.79 12.35
CA THR A 165 38.30 -5.75 11.31
C THR A 165 38.45 -4.37 11.91
N THR A 166 37.64 -4.03 12.92
CA THR A 166 37.71 -2.72 13.59
C THR A 166 39.03 -2.49 14.30
N LEU A 167 39.57 -3.52 14.96
CA LEU A 167 40.89 -3.46 15.60
C LEU A 167 42.02 -3.26 14.58
N VAL A 168 41.95 -3.95 13.43
CA VAL A 168 42.93 -3.82 12.34
C VAL A 168 42.86 -2.42 11.70
N GLU A 169 41.66 -1.90 11.45
CA GLU A 169 41.48 -0.56 10.87
C GLU A 169 41.89 0.56 11.84
N LEU A 170 41.61 0.42 13.15
CA LEU A 170 42.09 1.36 14.16
C LEU A 170 43.62 1.40 14.22
N HIS A 171 44.26 0.24 14.23
CA HIS A 171 45.72 0.15 14.18
C HIS A 171 46.29 0.87 12.95
N ARG A 172 45.71 0.63 11.77
CA ARG A 172 46.17 1.23 10.51
C ARG A 172 45.95 2.75 10.47
N THR A 173 44.79 3.20 10.92
CA THR A 173 44.39 4.62 10.90
C THR A 173 45.23 5.45 11.87
N LEU A 174 45.47 4.91 13.07
CA LEU A 174 46.20 5.61 14.13
C LEU A 174 47.70 5.30 14.12
N GLY A 175 48.19 4.42 13.26
CA GLY A 175 49.60 4.03 13.20
C GLY A 175 50.11 3.49 14.54
N LEU A 176 49.34 2.60 15.15
CA LEU A 176 49.65 2.02 16.46
C LEU A 176 50.77 0.99 16.33
N GLU A 177 51.49 0.70 17.40
CA GLU A 177 52.36 -0.49 17.43
C GLU A 177 51.56 -1.73 17.81
N GLU A 178 50.63 -1.59 18.75
CA GLU A 178 49.79 -2.69 19.21
C GLU A 178 48.40 -2.17 19.60
N CYS A 179 47.38 -2.97 19.29
CA CYS A 179 46.02 -2.76 19.73
C CYS A 179 45.51 -4.08 20.31
N ALA A 180 45.08 -4.05 21.57
CA ALA A 180 44.68 -5.23 22.31
C ALA A 180 43.28 -5.07 22.90
N LEU A 181 42.49 -6.14 22.83
CA LEU A 181 41.16 -6.20 23.42
C LEU A 181 41.13 -7.20 24.57
N TRP A 182 40.80 -6.70 25.76
CA TRP A 182 40.64 -7.46 26.98
C TRP A 182 39.17 -7.68 27.27
N MET A 183 38.74 -8.94 27.28
CA MET A 183 37.37 -9.34 27.50
C MET A 183 37.19 -9.89 28.91
N PRO A 184 36.06 -9.66 29.59
CA PRO A 184 35.79 -10.32 30.86
C PRO A 184 35.81 -11.84 30.69
N SER A 185 36.35 -12.55 31.68
CA SER A 185 36.36 -14.02 31.74
C SER A 185 34.99 -14.54 32.18
N ARG A 186 34.73 -15.83 31.95
CA ARG A 186 33.49 -16.52 32.37
C ARG A 186 33.27 -16.47 33.89
N THR A 187 34.31 -16.25 34.69
CA THR A 187 34.17 -16.10 36.14
C THR A 187 33.81 -14.68 36.58
N GLY A 188 33.86 -13.70 35.68
CA GLY A 188 33.58 -12.29 35.97
C GLY A 188 34.61 -11.59 36.87
N GLN A 189 35.68 -12.28 37.28
CA GLN A 189 36.70 -11.75 38.20
C GLN A 189 37.95 -11.23 37.47
N ASN A 190 38.21 -11.72 36.27
CA ASN A 190 39.40 -11.41 35.49
C ASN A 190 39.03 -10.93 34.08
N LEU A 191 39.86 -10.07 33.51
CA LEU A 191 39.94 -9.78 32.09
C LEU A 191 40.93 -10.75 31.45
N GLN A 192 40.55 -11.35 30.33
CA GLN A 192 41.38 -12.20 29.50
C GLN A 192 41.68 -11.49 28.18
N LEU A 193 42.93 -11.54 27.76
CA LEU A 193 43.34 -11.02 26.46
C LEU A 193 42.70 -11.85 25.34
N SER A 194 41.79 -11.24 24.58
CA SER A 194 41.02 -11.93 23.53
C SER A 194 41.61 -11.73 22.15
N HIS A 195 42.11 -10.52 21.84
CA HIS A 195 42.67 -10.20 20.52
C HIS A 195 43.93 -9.34 20.68
N THR A 196 44.94 -9.67 19.89
CA THR A 196 46.17 -8.88 19.66
C THR A 196 46.46 -8.88 18.17
N LEU A 197 47.12 -7.83 17.68
CA LEU A 197 47.42 -7.70 16.26
C LEU A 197 48.58 -8.60 15.85
N HIS A 198 49.63 -8.65 16.66
CA HIS A 198 50.77 -9.53 16.42
C HIS A 198 50.50 -10.89 17.08
N HIS A 199 50.31 -11.90 16.22
CA HIS A 199 49.93 -13.28 16.56
C HIS A 199 51.11 -14.08 17.17
N GLN A 200 51.82 -13.51 18.14
CA GLN A 200 52.89 -14.18 18.87
C GLN A 200 52.58 -14.19 20.38
N THR A 201 51.93 -15.28 20.78
CA THR A 201 52.12 -15.96 22.08
C THR A 201 51.80 -15.20 23.38
N HIS A 202 50.56 -14.71 23.59
CA HIS A 202 50.03 -14.42 24.94
C HIS A 202 48.50 -14.48 25.10
N VAL A 203 47.76 -15.12 24.17
CA VAL A 203 46.31 -15.37 24.31
C VAL A 203 46.09 -16.25 25.55
N GLY A 204 45.51 -15.69 26.62
CA GLY A 204 45.39 -16.34 27.93
C GLY A 204 45.98 -15.56 29.11
N SER A 205 46.65 -14.43 28.87
CA SER A 205 47.04 -13.50 29.94
C SER A 205 45.80 -12.96 30.64
N THR A 206 45.81 -12.97 31.98
CA THR A 206 44.68 -12.53 32.80
C THR A 206 45.05 -11.37 33.70
N VAL A 207 44.13 -10.42 33.85
CA VAL A 207 44.27 -9.25 34.73
C VAL A 207 43.04 -9.16 35.62
N LEU A 208 43.23 -8.94 36.92
CA LEU A 208 42.12 -8.78 37.86
C LEU A 208 41.30 -7.53 37.54
N ILE A 209 39.97 -7.69 37.45
CA ILE A 209 39.03 -6.58 37.21
C ILE A 209 39.11 -5.55 38.36
N ASN A 210 39.31 -6.04 39.59
CA ASN A 210 39.42 -5.20 40.78
C ASN A 210 40.73 -4.38 40.87
N SER A 211 41.58 -4.41 39.84
CA SER A 211 42.79 -3.57 39.84
C SER A 211 42.42 -2.08 39.74
N PRO A 212 43.19 -1.18 40.40
CA PRO A 212 42.85 0.24 40.43
C PRO A 212 42.82 0.88 39.03
N ILE A 213 43.65 0.38 38.10
CA ILE A 213 43.71 0.88 36.73
C ILE A 213 42.47 0.43 35.93
N VAL A 214 42.06 -0.84 36.04
CA VAL A 214 40.85 -1.34 35.36
C VAL A 214 39.62 -0.61 35.90
N ASN A 215 39.49 -0.46 37.22
CA ASN A 215 38.40 0.30 37.83
C ASN A 215 38.39 1.77 37.37
N LYS A 216 39.56 2.39 37.18
CA LYS A 216 39.64 3.75 36.65
C LYS A 216 39.09 3.81 35.22
N VAL A 217 39.49 2.87 34.36
CA VAL A 217 39.02 2.77 32.96
C VAL A 217 37.53 2.49 32.89
N PHE A 218 37.01 1.58 33.72
CA PHE A 218 35.58 1.25 33.74
C PHE A 218 34.68 2.39 34.22
N ASN A 219 35.18 3.25 35.10
CA ASN A 219 34.42 4.41 35.59
C ASN A 219 34.53 5.65 34.69
N SER A 220 35.39 5.64 33.66
CA SER A 220 35.53 6.74 32.70
C SER A 220 34.84 6.42 31.39
N ILE A 221 34.21 7.41 30.76
CA ILE A 221 33.76 7.32 29.36
C ILE A 221 34.95 7.60 28.43
N GLU A 222 35.81 8.54 28.83
CA GLU A 222 36.95 9.01 28.06
C GLU A 222 38.12 8.03 28.07
N ALA A 223 38.94 8.13 27.03
CA ALA A 223 40.16 7.36 26.88
C ALA A 223 41.22 7.76 27.93
N ILE A 224 41.70 6.82 28.74
CA ILE A 224 42.62 7.09 29.85
C ILE A 224 44.04 6.70 29.48
N ARG A 225 44.99 7.62 29.70
CA ARG A 225 46.43 7.31 29.64
C ARG A 225 46.83 6.41 30.80
N ILE A 226 47.41 5.25 30.48
CA ILE A 226 47.85 4.25 31.46
C ILE A 226 49.37 4.04 31.40
N PRO A 227 50.03 3.68 32.51
CA PRO A 227 51.46 3.38 32.48
C PRO A 227 51.74 2.16 31.60
N HIS A 228 52.76 2.23 30.74
CA HIS A 228 53.21 1.10 29.93
C HIS A 228 53.68 -0.11 30.77
N THR A 229 53.97 0.09 32.06
CA THR A 229 54.35 -0.96 33.02
C THR A 229 53.16 -1.73 33.59
N CYS A 230 51.92 -1.30 33.34
CA CYS A 230 50.75 -1.95 33.91
C CYS A 230 50.46 -3.30 33.23
N SER A 231 49.75 -4.18 33.95
CA SER A 231 49.41 -5.53 33.47
C SER A 231 48.58 -5.55 32.18
N LEU A 232 47.84 -4.47 31.89
CA LEU A 232 47.06 -4.32 30.64
C LEU A 232 47.93 -3.93 29.43
N ALA A 233 49.02 -3.21 29.66
CA ALA A 233 49.95 -2.74 28.62
C ALA A 233 51.11 -3.72 28.38
N ARG A 234 51.38 -4.63 29.34
CA ARG A 234 52.45 -5.64 29.25
C ARG A 234 52.06 -6.82 28.36
N ILE A 235 51.76 -6.53 27.10
CA ILE A 235 51.38 -7.52 26.07
C ILE A 235 52.62 -8.13 25.41
N ARG A 236 53.77 -7.43 25.46
CA ARG A 236 55.07 -7.86 24.91
C ARG A 236 56.20 -7.73 25.95
N PRO A 237 57.19 -8.65 25.98
CA PRO A 237 58.41 -8.45 26.75
C PRO A 237 59.24 -7.29 26.18
N LEU A 238 59.64 -6.36 27.04
CA LEU A 238 60.43 -5.18 26.68
C LEU A 238 61.86 -5.63 26.31
N ALA A 239 62.22 -5.59 25.02
CA ALA A 239 63.52 -6.05 24.54
C ALA A 239 64.29 -4.93 23.82
N GLY A 240 64.96 -4.04 24.57
CA GLY A 240 65.94 -3.08 24.03
C GLY A 240 65.93 -1.70 24.73
N ARG A 241 66.81 -0.78 24.30
CA ARG A 241 66.84 0.61 24.76
C ARG A 241 65.74 1.40 24.05
N TYR A 242 64.63 1.67 24.72
CA TYR A 242 63.49 2.38 24.14
C TYR A 242 63.01 3.54 25.02
N VAL A 243 62.39 4.53 24.37
CA VAL A 243 61.56 5.54 25.02
C VAL A 243 60.25 4.86 25.44
N PRO A 244 59.72 5.12 26.65
CA PRO A 244 58.47 4.51 27.08
C PRO A 244 57.31 4.95 26.16
N PRO A 245 56.51 4.01 25.63
CA PRO A 245 55.43 4.33 24.71
C PRO A 245 54.28 4.98 25.48
N GLU A 246 53.52 5.81 24.80
CA GLU A 246 52.27 6.29 25.38
C GLU A 246 51.15 5.29 25.11
N VAL A 247 50.52 4.83 26.20
CA VAL A 247 49.47 3.81 26.17
C VAL A 247 48.17 4.40 26.66
N VAL A 248 47.10 4.14 25.91
CA VAL A 248 45.74 4.57 26.22
C VAL A 248 44.85 3.35 26.37
N ALA A 249 43.97 3.39 27.37
CA ALA A 249 42.95 2.39 27.60
C ALA A 249 41.57 3.02 27.64
N ILE A 250 40.63 2.41 26.95
CA ILE A 250 39.23 2.83 26.91
C ILE A 250 38.31 1.65 27.23
N ARG A 251 37.22 1.92 27.93
CA ARG A 251 36.18 0.91 28.14
C ARG A 251 35.37 0.77 26.86
N VAL A 252 35.01 -0.46 26.54
CA VAL A 252 34.16 -0.75 25.38
C VAL A 252 32.90 -1.44 25.91
N PRO A 253 31.71 -0.84 25.79
CA PRO A 253 30.47 -1.47 26.22
C PRO A 253 30.27 -2.76 25.44
N LEU A 254 29.87 -3.85 26.10
CA LEU A 254 29.41 -5.05 25.40
C LEU A 254 27.89 -4.92 25.31
N LEU A 255 27.35 -4.62 24.13
CA LEU A 255 25.91 -4.54 23.93
C LEU A 255 25.28 -5.93 24.17
N HIS A 256 24.31 -6.00 25.08
CA HIS A 256 23.45 -7.17 25.25
C HIS A 256 22.38 -7.11 24.16
N LEU A 257 22.76 -7.43 22.92
CA LEU A 257 21.78 -7.70 21.87
C LEU A 257 21.19 -9.07 22.16
N SER A 258 20.07 -9.03 22.88
CA SER A 258 19.17 -10.12 23.17
C SER A 258 18.58 -10.69 21.88
N ASP A 259 19.37 -11.37 21.07
CA ASP A 259 18.86 -12.28 20.06
C ASP A 259 19.87 -13.40 19.79
N PHE A 260 19.44 -14.62 20.14
CA PHE A 260 20.02 -15.93 19.87
C PHE A 260 21.25 -16.40 20.69
N LYS A 261 20.97 -17.46 21.48
CA LYS A 261 21.88 -18.38 22.20
C LYS A 261 22.66 -17.80 23.37
N VAL A 262 21.89 -17.45 24.40
CA VAL A 262 22.29 -17.55 25.82
C VAL A 262 22.71 -19.01 26.10
N ASN A 263 24.01 -19.30 26.10
CA ASN A 263 24.55 -20.45 26.82
C ASN A 263 26.06 -20.37 27.12
N GLU A 264 26.74 -19.26 26.83
CA GLU A 264 28.19 -19.19 27.02
C GLU A 264 28.70 -18.16 28.05
N TRP A 265 27.82 -17.33 28.63
CA TRP A 265 28.20 -16.27 29.56
C TRP A 265 27.31 -16.27 30.80
N PRO A 266 27.85 -16.11 32.02
CA PRO A 266 27.03 -16.07 33.22
C PRO A 266 26.11 -14.84 33.18
N GLU A 267 24.83 -15.08 33.43
CA GLU A 267 23.82 -14.05 33.68
C GLU A 267 24.18 -13.25 34.94
N LEU A 268 24.96 -12.18 34.79
CA LEU A 268 25.11 -11.17 35.82
C LEU A 268 24.74 -9.80 35.24
N SER A 269 23.67 -9.26 35.81
CA SER A 269 22.92 -8.02 35.56
C SER A 269 23.73 -6.70 35.60
N THR A 270 25.04 -6.72 35.37
CA THR A 270 25.91 -5.54 35.36
C THR A 270 26.50 -5.38 33.97
N LYS A 271 26.36 -4.19 33.38
CA LYS A 271 26.97 -3.81 32.08
C LYS A 271 28.39 -4.37 32.01
N SER A 272 28.61 -5.39 31.18
CA SER A 272 29.92 -5.99 31.03
C SER A 272 30.73 -5.10 30.09
N TYR A 273 31.84 -4.55 30.57
CA TYR A 273 32.74 -3.74 29.75
C TYR A 273 33.96 -4.57 29.36
N ALA A 274 34.39 -4.44 28.12
CA ALA A 274 35.73 -4.84 27.68
C ALA A 274 36.69 -3.63 27.86
N VAL A 275 38.00 -3.90 27.83
CA VAL A 275 39.03 -2.84 27.79
C VAL A 275 39.79 -2.94 26.49
N MET A 276 39.78 -1.87 25.70
CA MET A 276 40.66 -1.74 24.54
C MET A 276 41.89 -0.94 24.93
N VAL A 277 43.06 -1.47 24.63
CA VAL A 277 44.37 -0.89 24.95
C VAL A 277 45.09 -0.60 23.64
N LEU A 278 45.48 0.66 23.44
CA LEU A 278 46.14 1.16 22.24
C LEU A 278 47.53 1.67 22.62
N MET A 279 48.56 1.18 21.94
CA MET A 279 49.96 1.53 22.19
C MET A 279 50.57 2.22 20.98
N LEU A 280 51.19 3.38 21.20
CA LEU A 280 51.95 4.08 20.17
C LEU A 280 53.34 3.45 19.95
N PRO A 281 54.00 3.71 18.80
CA PRO A 281 55.33 3.20 18.49
C PRO A 281 56.41 3.57 19.49
N MET A 282 57.17 2.57 19.96
CA MET A 282 58.29 2.67 20.91
C MET A 282 59.48 3.49 20.38
N ASP A 283 59.63 3.57 19.05
CA ASP A 283 60.72 4.26 18.36
C ASP A 283 60.43 5.74 18.08
N SER A 284 59.26 6.23 18.47
CA SER A 284 58.84 7.61 18.22
C SER A 284 58.51 8.31 19.54
N ALA A 285 58.96 9.56 19.71
CA ALA A 285 58.54 10.42 20.82
C ALA A 285 57.08 10.92 20.68
N ARG A 286 56.27 10.22 19.88
CA ARG A 286 54.89 10.55 19.55
C ARG A 286 54.02 10.46 20.80
N LYS A 287 53.14 11.44 20.95
CA LYS A 287 52.12 11.48 21.98
C LYS A 287 50.74 11.45 21.34
N TRP A 288 49.76 10.98 22.08
CA TRP A 288 48.35 11.03 21.70
C TRP A 288 47.88 12.47 21.59
N HIS A 289 47.32 12.80 20.43
CA HIS A 289 46.62 14.06 20.21
C HIS A 289 45.14 13.96 20.61
N ASP A 290 44.53 15.07 20.99
CA ASP A 290 43.15 15.08 21.49
C ASP A 290 42.14 14.57 20.44
N HIS A 291 42.33 14.90 19.16
CA HIS A 291 41.48 14.40 18.07
C HIS A 291 41.57 12.87 17.86
N GLU A 292 42.71 12.26 18.20
CA GLU A 292 42.88 10.81 18.11
C GLU A 292 42.14 10.11 19.25
N LEU A 293 42.11 10.74 20.44
CA LEU A 293 41.35 10.25 21.59
C LEU A 293 39.84 10.34 21.34
N GLU A 294 39.36 11.48 20.81
CA GLU A 294 37.96 11.65 20.42
C GLU A 294 37.53 10.60 19.39
N LEU A 295 38.37 10.30 18.39
CA LEU A 295 38.10 9.26 17.41
C LEU A 295 37.97 7.88 18.08
N ILE A 296 38.88 7.53 18.98
CA ILE A 296 38.85 6.25 19.70
C ILE A 296 37.57 6.14 20.54
N GLU A 297 37.14 7.23 21.19
CA GLU A 297 35.92 7.26 21.98
C GLU A 297 34.67 6.98 21.15
N VAL A 298 34.55 7.63 19.98
CA VAL A 298 33.44 7.39 19.06
C VAL A 298 33.44 5.95 18.54
N VAL A 299 34.62 5.42 18.19
CA VAL A 299 34.72 4.05 17.67
C VAL A 299 34.42 3.02 18.77
N ALA A 300 34.92 3.23 19.99
CA ALA A 300 34.67 2.34 21.12
C ALA A 300 33.17 2.27 21.48
N ASP A 301 32.43 3.37 21.38
CA ASP A 301 30.99 3.36 21.69
C ASP A 301 30.14 2.65 20.61
N GLN A 302 30.65 2.54 19.38
CA GLN A 302 29.89 2.02 18.22
C GLN A 302 30.20 0.56 17.82
N VAL A 303 31.33 0.01 18.24
CA VAL A 303 31.90 -1.23 17.67
C VAL A 303 31.45 -2.53 18.37
N LEU A 304 30.85 -2.47 19.57
CA LEU A 304 30.63 -3.65 20.41
C LEU A 304 29.29 -3.69 21.16
#